data_AF-A0A158PGW3-F1
#
_entry.id   AF-A0A158PGW3-F1
#
_cell.length_a   1.000
_cell.length_b   1.000
_cell.length_c   1.000
_cell.angle_alpha   90.00
_cell.angle_beta   90.00
_cell.angle_gamma   90.00
#
_symmetry.space_group_name_H-M   'P 1'
#
loop_
_entity.id
_entity.type
_entity.pdbx_description
1 polymer ?
#
loop_
_entity_poly.entity_id
_entity_poly.type
_entity_poly.pdbx_seq_one_letter_code
_entity_poly.pdbx_strand_id
1 'polypeptide(L)'
;LRKAKSPKRQPSINNIKNNDNDNEDLYQPLVRIFLIIPLLGWVEYTRDYCLIENTYYVPMNDPNLPHITHREQQELPYYQWVQFVLVLLAFCFYLPHIYWRSINWWSGIQLRAIVKACCELPKENVMKREAAIEKIASHVYRTTQLKNFSPFCLVVKRGWLSNNYIIMKLMFIVNIALQIVILHIFLGFNWGDLFNLKLGFNTDWKSTGLFPRSTMCDFEVRNKGNLQRYSVQCVLSLNMFNEKIFLVLLYWLIFLFIKFDKFEESVDGDLIVILRLISSNAGANVCSDVTKSLFEKVSQICTESPPNDA
;
A
#
# COMPACT_ATOMS: atom_id res chain seq x y z
N LEU A 1 41.52 -21.34 64.78
CA LEU A 1 41.51 -21.44 63.30
C LEU A 1 40.94 -22.81 62.89
N ARG A 2 39.60 -22.97 62.88
CA ARG A 2 38.93 -24.24 62.55
C ARG A 2 38.09 -24.08 61.30
N LYS A 3 38.26 -25.06 60.40
CA LYS A 3 37.56 -25.32 59.14
C LYS A 3 36.04 -25.27 59.29
N ALA A 4 35.35 -24.67 58.31
CA ALA A 4 33.92 -24.82 58.11
C ALA A 4 33.66 -25.89 57.03
N LYS A 5 32.82 -26.88 57.38
CA LYS A 5 32.17 -27.84 56.48
C LYS A 5 30.66 -27.68 56.72
N SER A 6 29.88 -27.60 55.64
CA SER A 6 28.40 -27.56 55.60
C SER A 6 27.77 -28.71 56.40
N PRO A 7 26.53 -28.56 56.95
CA PRO A 7 25.37 -29.18 56.28
C PRO A 7 24.00 -28.44 56.41
N LYS A 8 23.10 -28.81 55.49
CA LYS A 8 21.66 -28.52 55.35
C LYS A 8 20.80 -28.63 56.63
N ARG A 9 19.78 -27.76 56.78
CA ARG A 9 18.37 -28.11 57.12
C ARG A 9 17.43 -26.88 57.11
N GLN A 10 16.30 -27.00 56.41
CA GLN A 10 15.08 -26.21 56.65
C GLN A 10 14.43 -26.63 57.98
N PRO A 11 13.68 -25.75 58.65
CA PRO A 11 12.57 -26.16 59.49
C PRO A 11 11.21 -25.69 58.97
N SER A 12 10.22 -26.45 59.41
CA SER A 12 8.83 -26.59 58.99
C SER A 12 7.88 -25.53 59.53
N ILE A 13 6.78 -25.36 58.78
CA ILE A 13 5.54 -24.65 59.10
C ILE A 13 4.88 -25.23 60.37
N ASN A 14 4.62 -24.40 61.38
CA ASN A 14 3.31 -24.27 62.07
C ASN A 14 3.38 -23.42 63.36
N ASN A 15 2.29 -22.67 63.57
CA ASN A 15 1.81 -22.04 64.80
C ASN A 15 2.45 -20.70 65.23
N ILE A 16 1.68 -19.62 65.11
CA ILE A 16 1.12 -18.85 66.24
C ILE A 16 -0.02 -17.98 65.68
N LYS A 17 -1.23 -18.18 66.22
CA LYS A 17 -2.42 -17.33 66.03
C LYS A 17 -2.33 -16.11 66.96
N ASN A 18 -2.67 -14.96 66.40
CA ASN A 18 -3.39 -13.80 66.94
C ASN A 18 -3.12 -13.34 68.39
N ASN A 19 -2.66 -12.09 68.53
CA ASN A 19 -3.50 -10.98 69.01
C ASN A 19 -2.72 -9.64 69.08
N ASP A 20 -3.48 -8.55 68.89
CA ASP A 20 -3.19 -7.15 69.29
C ASP A 20 -2.44 -6.24 68.30
N ASN A 21 -3.17 -5.55 67.42
CA ASN A 21 -3.49 -4.11 67.58
C ASN A 21 -4.07 -3.52 66.28
N ASP A 22 -5.39 -3.32 66.30
CA ASP A 22 -6.21 -2.68 65.27
C ASP A 22 -5.93 -1.17 65.16
N ASN A 23 -4.78 -0.78 64.58
CA ASN A 23 -4.50 0.59 64.14
C ASN A 23 -3.63 0.68 62.86
N GLU A 24 -3.34 -0.43 62.17
CA GLU A 24 -2.57 -0.46 60.91
C GLU A 24 -3.44 -0.41 59.62
N ASP A 25 -4.75 -0.54 59.72
CA ASP A 25 -5.62 -0.74 58.54
C ASP A 25 -6.12 0.56 57.89
N LEU A 26 -6.01 1.73 58.56
CA LEU A 26 -6.36 3.03 57.95
C LEU A 26 -5.19 3.65 57.16
N TYR A 27 -3.94 3.26 57.47
CA TYR A 27 -2.76 3.65 56.70
C TYR A 27 -2.59 2.81 55.44
N GLN A 28 -3.08 1.56 55.40
CA GLN A 28 -2.91 0.67 54.25
C GLN A 28 -3.52 1.16 52.91
N PRO A 29 -4.76 1.70 52.84
CA PRO A 29 -5.29 2.17 51.56
C PRO A 29 -4.58 3.44 51.10
N LEU A 30 -4.27 4.38 52.00
CA LEU A 30 -3.53 5.60 51.68
C LEU A 30 -2.07 5.32 51.30
N VAL A 31 -1.35 4.46 52.02
CA VAL A 31 0.02 4.04 51.68
C VAL A 31 0.05 3.23 50.38
N ARG A 32 -0.95 2.36 50.13
CA ARG A 32 -1.11 1.72 48.82
C ARG A 32 -1.36 2.76 47.73
N ILE A 33 -2.22 3.76 47.95
CA ILE A 33 -2.45 4.85 46.98
C ILE A 33 -1.17 5.66 46.74
N PHE A 34 -0.43 6.03 47.78
CA PHE A 34 0.83 6.79 47.70
C PHE A 34 1.99 5.98 47.10
N LEU A 35 1.97 4.64 47.17
CA LEU A 35 2.95 3.77 46.50
C LEU A 35 2.52 3.41 45.07
N ILE A 36 1.23 3.22 44.83
CA ILE A 36 0.66 2.83 43.54
C ILE A 36 0.61 4.01 42.57
N ILE A 37 0.27 5.22 42.99
CA ILE A 37 0.20 6.40 42.09
C ILE A 37 1.55 6.70 41.43
N PRO A 38 2.68 6.76 42.16
CA PRO A 38 3.99 6.92 41.54
C PRO A 38 4.33 5.75 40.60
N LEU A 39 4.02 4.52 41.00
CA LEU A 39 4.23 3.33 40.18
C LEU A 39 3.41 3.37 38.88
N LEU A 40 2.16 3.83 38.94
CA LEU A 40 1.32 4.03 37.76
C LEU A 40 1.92 5.08 36.83
N GLY A 41 2.40 6.20 37.38
CA GLY A 41 3.08 7.24 36.62
C GLY A 41 4.35 6.74 35.93
N TRP A 42 5.15 5.90 36.60
CA TRP A 42 6.32 5.26 35.99
C TRP A 42 5.95 4.24 34.90
N VAL A 43 4.86 3.49 35.05
CA VAL A 43 4.37 2.55 34.03
C VAL A 43 3.87 3.30 32.80
N GLU A 44 3.12 4.38 32.96
CA GLU A 44 2.66 5.22 31.85
C GLU A 44 3.83 5.92 31.16
N TYR A 45 4.75 6.51 31.92
CA TYR A 45 5.97 7.10 31.36
C TYR A 45 6.80 6.08 30.56
N THR A 46 7.03 4.89 31.13
CA THR A 46 7.81 3.84 30.44
C THR A 46 7.11 3.37 29.18
N ARG A 47 5.77 3.23 29.22
CA ARG A 47 4.97 2.85 28.06
C ARG A 47 5.10 3.88 26.94
N ASP A 48 4.91 5.16 27.26
CA ASP A 48 4.92 6.22 26.26
C ASP A 48 6.33 6.46 25.72
N TYR A 49 7.34 6.42 26.59
CA TYR A 49 8.74 6.51 26.20
C TYR A 49 9.12 5.39 25.23
N CYS A 50 8.83 4.13 25.58
CA CYS A 50 9.16 2.98 24.73
C CYS A 50 8.30 2.88 23.46
N LEU A 51 7.18 3.60 23.38
CA LEU A 51 6.38 3.71 22.16
C LEU A 51 6.99 4.73 21.19
N ILE A 52 7.57 5.81 21.70
CA ILE A 52 8.18 6.88 20.91
C ILE A 52 9.60 6.52 20.51
N GLU A 53 10.38 5.94 21.42
CA GLU A 53 11.76 5.55 21.16
C GLU A 53 11.89 4.25 20.36
N ASN A 54 13.05 4.08 19.75
CA ASN A 54 13.36 2.86 19.02
C ASN A 54 13.47 1.66 19.99
N THR A 55 13.01 0.51 19.51
CA THR A 55 13.13 -0.77 20.24
C THR A 55 13.93 -1.75 19.41
N TYR A 56 14.53 -2.75 20.05
CA TYR A 56 15.35 -3.76 19.40
C TYR A 56 14.84 -5.18 19.72
N TYR A 57 15.11 -6.13 18.82
CA TYR A 57 14.73 -7.52 19.01
C TYR A 57 15.89 -8.34 19.55
N VAL A 58 15.66 -9.11 20.62
CA VAL A 58 16.62 -10.07 21.16
C VAL A 58 15.97 -11.47 21.16
N PRO A 59 16.62 -12.49 20.59
CA PRO A 59 16.12 -13.86 20.65
C PRO A 59 16.16 -14.39 22.08
N MET A 60 15.09 -15.06 22.51
CA MET A 60 14.93 -15.60 23.87
C MET A 60 15.89 -16.75 24.23
N ASN A 61 16.72 -17.20 23.30
CA ASN A 61 17.65 -18.31 23.51
C ASN A 61 18.87 -17.88 24.34
N ASP A 62 19.20 -16.58 24.38
CA ASP A 62 20.28 -16.04 25.20
C ASP A 62 19.70 -15.27 26.39
N PRO A 63 19.99 -15.68 27.64
CA PRO A 63 19.53 -14.96 28.83
C PRO A 63 20.25 -13.62 29.03
N ASN A 64 21.40 -13.40 28.40
CA ASN A 64 22.17 -12.18 28.56
C ASN A 64 21.81 -11.15 27.49
N LEU A 65 21.60 -9.89 27.89
CA LEU A 65 21.44 -8.82 26.92
C LEU A 65 22.80 -8.52 26.25
N PRO A 66 22.84 -8.33 24.93
CA PRO A 66 24.08 -8.01 24.20
C PRO A 66 24.67 -6.66 24.65
N HIS A 67 25.91 -6.39 24.26
CA HIS A 67 26.55 -5.10 24.56
C HIS A 67 25.77 -3.93 23.92
N ILE A 68 25.80 -2.76 24.55
CA ILE A 68 24.99 -1.57 24.17
C ILE A 68 25.14 -1.24 22.67
N THR A 69 26.37 -1.24 22.17
CA THR A 69 26.69 -0.96 20.76
C THR A 69 26.01 -1.90 19.77
N HIS A 70 25.77 -3.16 20.17
CA HIS A 70 25.05 -4.12 19.33
C HIS A 70 23.53 -3.94 19.41
N ARG A 71 23.00 -3.40 20.52
CA ARG A 71 21.56 -3.10 20.66
C ARG A 71 21.15 -1.97 19.72
N GLU A 72 21.94 -0.91 19.69
CA GLU A 72 21.71 0.28 18.84
C GLU A 72 21.69 -0.09 17.35
N GLN A 73 22.52 -1.04 16.93
CA GLN A 73 22.56 -1.54 15.54
C GLN A 73 21.33 -2.39 15.16
N GLN A 74 20.62 -2.92 16.14
CA GLN A 74 19.46 -3.80 15.95
C GLN A 74 18.13 -3.09 16.23
N GLU A 75 18.17 -1.76 16.38
CA GLU A 75 16.98 -0.94 16.52
C GLU A 75 16.08 -1.03 15.29
N LEU A 76 14.77 -0.96 15.53
CA LEU A 76 13.72 -1.12 14.53
C LEU A 76 13.01 0.23 14.28
N PRO A 77 13.63 1.18 13.56
CA PRO A 77 13.07 2.53 13.37
C PRO A 77 11.88 2.56 12.41
N TYR A 78 11.64 1.49 11.65
CA TYR A 78 10.67 1.50 10.55
C TYR A 78 9.21 1.65 11.01
N TYR A 79 8.89 1.33 12.27
CA TYR A 79 7.50 1.37 12.78
C TYR A 79 6.89 2.77 12.78
N GLN A 80 7.70 3.78 13.09
CA GLN A 80 7.29 5.19 13.03
C GLN A 80 6.92 5.59 11.59
N TRP A 81 7.57 4.96 10.60
CA TRP A 81 7.42 5.27 9.19
C TRP A 81 6.32 4.47 8.48
N VAL A 82 5.86 3.35 9.05
CA VAL A 82 4.84 2.47 8.43
C VAL A 82 3.66 3.26 7.88
N GLN A 83 3.07 4.14 8.70
CA GLN A 83 1.87 4.88 8.33
C GLN A 83 2.13 5.82 7.15
N PHE A 84 3.25 6.54 7.17
CA PHE A 84 3.65 7.43 6.08
C PHE A 84 3.94 6.68 4.79
N VAL A 85 4.61 5.53 4.89
CA VAL A 85 4.87 4.64 3.75
C VAL A 85 3.55 4.21 3.13
N LEU A 86 2.59 3.70 3.91
CA LEU A 86 1.28 3.27 3.39
C LEU A 86 0.52 4.39 2.66
N VAL A 87 0.55 5.61 3.19
CA VAL A 87 -0.04 6.79 2.54
C VAL A 87 0.69 7.11 1.23
N LEU A 88 2.02 7.04 1.22
CA LEU A 88 2.82 7.22 0.00
C LEU A 88 2.49 6.16 -1.06
N LEU A 89 2.36 4.87 -0.67
CA LEU A 89 1.98 3.80 -1.58
C LEU A 89 0.62 4.12 -2.24
N ALA A 90 -0.38 4.54 -1.44
CA ALA A 90 -1.70 4.92 -1.93
C ALA A 90 -1.65 6.12 -2.88
N PHE A 91 -0.85 7.15 -2.55
CA PHE A 91 -0.67 8.32 -3.41
C PHE A 91 -0.03 7.96 -4.75
N CYS A 92 1.01 7.13 -4.74
CA CYS A 92 1.67 6.67 -5.97
C CYS A 92 0.71 5.90 -6.89
N PHE A 93 -0.25 5.13 -6.35
CA PHE A 93 -1.33 4.51 -7.15
C PHE A 93 -2.26 5.52 -7.82
N TYR A 94 -2.39 6.71 -7.26
CA TYR A 94 -3.23 7.76 -7.82
C TYR A 94 -2.53 8.55 -8.95
N LEU A 95 -1.19 8.56 -9.00
CA LEU A 95 -0.41 9.32 -9.97
C LEU A 95 -0.72 9.01 -11.44
N PRO A 96 -0.79 7.74 -11.89
CA PRO A 96 -1.10 7.45 -13.30
C PRO A 96 -2.51 7.92 -13.71
N HIS A 97 -3.45 7.92 -12.77
CA HIS A 97 -4.79 8.45 -12.99
C HIS A 97 -4.80 9.98 -13.12
N ILE A 98 -4.05 10.69 -12.27
CA ILE A 98 -3.85 12.14 -12.41
C ILE A 98 -3.23 12.45 -13.77
N TYR A 99 -2.16 11.72 -14.13
CA TYR A 99 -1.49 11.86 -15.41
C TYR A 99 -2.47 11.73 -16.58
N TRP A 100 -3.26 10.64 -16.63
CA TRP A 100 -4.27 10.45 -17.67
C TRP A 100 -5.29 11.58 -17.72
N ARG A 101 -5.78 12.03 -16.57
CA ARG A 101 -6.80 13.09 -16.51
C ARG A 101 -6.25 14.42 -17.03
N SER A 102 -5.03 14.79 -16.65
CA SER A 102 -4.38 16.03 -17.06
C SER A 102 -4.03 16.02 -18.54
N ILE A 103 -3.43 14.92 -19.02
CA ILE A 103 -3.03 14.81 -20.42
C ILE A 103 -4.26 14.70 -21.33
N ASN A 104 -5.24 13.85 -21.04
CA ASN A 104 -6.44 13.71 -21.89
C ASN A 104 -7.16 15.07 -22.15
N TRP A 105 -7.11 16.01 -21.20
CA TRP A 105 -7.63 17.37 -21.41
C TRP A 105 -6.90 18.15 -22.53
N TRP A 106 -5.58 17.96 -22.68
CA TRP A 106 -4.77 18.62 -23.72
C TRP A 106 -4.98 18.04 -25.13
N SER A 107 -5.61 16.87 -25.26
CA SER A 107 -5.84 16.21 -26.56
C SER A 107 -6.70 17.03 -27.52
N GLY A 108 -7.53 17.93 -27.01
CA GLY A 108 -8.61 18.58 -27.76
C GLY A 108 -9.78 17.64 -28.11
N ILE A 109 -9.65 16.33 -27.88
CA ILE A 109 -10.69 15.32 -28.05
C ILE A 109 -11.39 15.10 -26.71
N GLN A 110 -12.66 15.48 -26.58
CA GLN A 110 -13.43 15.28 -25.35
C GLN A 110 -13.89 13.81 -25.23
N LEU A 111 -12.94 12.91 -24.95
CA LEU A 111 -13.19 11.47 -24.85
C LEU A 111 -14.28 11.13 -23.82
N ARG A 112 -14.31 11.86 -22.70
CA ARG A 112 -15.37 11.73 -21.67
C ARG A 112 -16.76 12.10 -22.20
N ALA A 113 -16.86 13.12 -23.05
CA ALA A 113 -18.13 13.52 -23.64
C ALA A 113 -18.63 12.48 -24.66
N ILE A 114 -17.72 11.91 -25.47
CA ILE A 114 -18.04 10.84 -26.42
C ILE A 114 -18.55 9.60 -25.68
N VAL A 115 -17.82 9.13 -24.67
CA VAL A 115 -18.22 7.94 -23.89
C VAL A 115 -19.54 8.20 -23.17
N LYS A 116 -19.73 9.39 -22.57
CA LYS A 116 -20.98 9.76 -21.92
C LYS A 116 -22.16 9.79 -22.90
N ALA A 117 -21.98 10.37 -24.09
CA ALA A 117 -22.99 10.37 -25.13
C ALA A 117 -23.37 8.95 -25.60
N CYS A 118 -22.40 8.03 -25.67
CA CYS A 118 -22.67 6.61 -25.95
C CYS A 118 -23.45 5.92 -24.81
N CYS A 119 -23.16 6.24 -23.55
CA CYS A 119 -23.88 5.69 -22.39
C CYS A 119 -25.32 6.23 -22.28
N GLU A 120 -25.55 7.48 -22.68
CA GLU A 120 -26.84 8.19 -22.58
C GLU A 120 -27.72 8.02 -23.85
N LEU A 121 -27.43 7.03 -24.70
CA LEU A 121 -28.22 6.79 -25.91
C LEU A 121 -29.69 6.47 -25.57
N PRO A 122 -30.66 7.10 -26.27
CA PRO A 122 -32.07 6.83 -26.04
C PRO A 122 -32.43 5.38 -26.40
N LYS A 123 -33.00 4.64 -25.46
CA LYS A 123 -33.32 3.21 -25.63
C LYS A 123 -34.68 2.94 -26.28
N GLU A 124 -35.61 3.88 -26.15
CA GLU A 124 -37.02 3.68 -26.56
C GLU A 124 -37.31 4.10 -28.00
N ASN A 125 -36.57 5.10 -28.53
CA ASN A 125 -36.83 5.68 -29.84
C ASN A 125 -35.74 5.31 -30.84
N VAL A 126 -36.03 4.38 -31.76
CA VAL A 126 -35.09 3.88 -32.78
C VAL A 126 -34.54 5.02 -33.66
N MET A 127 -35.43 5.85 -34.23
CA MET A 127 -35.06 6.99 -35.09
C MET A 127 -34.14 8.00 -34.38
N LYS A 128 -34.42 8.33 -33.11
CA LYS A 128 -33.59 9.27 -32.32
C LYS A 128 -32.24 8.65 -31.95
N ARG A 129 -32.22 7.34 -31.70
CA ARG A 129 -31.00 6.59 -31.39
C ARG A 129 -30.07 6.55 -32.60
N GLU A 130 -30.58 6.26 -33.79
CA GLU A 130 -29.80 6.25 -35.03
C GLU A 130 -29.20 7.62 -35.32
N ALA A 131 -29.98 8.71 -35.22
CA ALA A 131 -29.48 10.08 -35.39
C ALA A 131 -28.40 10.45 -34.36
N ALA A 132 -28.53 10.01 -33.11
CA ALA A 132 -27.53 10.23 -32.08
C ALA A 132 -26.23 9.45 -32.34
N ILE A 133 -26.34 8.18 -32.76
CA ILE A 133 -25.21 7.34 -33.15
C ILE A 133 -24.49 7.95 -34.36
N GLU A 134 -25.23 8.43 -35.35
CA GLU A 134 -24.64 9.06 -36.53
C GLU A 134 -23.87 10.34 -36.16
N LYS A 135 -24.41 11.14 -35.22
CA LYS A 135 -23.73 12.33 -34.70
C LYS A 135 -22.44 11.97 -33.97
N ILE A 136 -22.46 10.90 -33.16
CA ILE A 136 -21.27 10.39 -32.47
C ILE A 136 -20.23 9.88 -33.48
N ALA A 137 -20.64 9.06 -34.45
CA ALA A 137 -19.75 8.52 -35.49
C ALA A 137 -19.14 9.65 -36.34
N SER A 138 -19.92 10.68 -36.67
CA SER A 138 -19.43 11.87 -37.39
C SER A 138 -18.42 12.67 -36.57
N HIS A 139 -18.65 12.80 -35.26
CA HIS A 139 -17.73 13.49 -34.36
C HIS A 139 -16.42 12.71 -34.21
N VAL A 140 -16.49 11.39 -33.99
CA VAL A 140 -15.32 10.50 -33.94
C VAL A 140 -14.55 10.59 -35.26
N TYR A 141 -15.21 10.39 -36.40
CA TYR A 141 -14.57 10.47 -37.73
C TYR A 141 -13.85 11.80 -37.98
N ARG A 142 -14.49 12.95 -37.70
CA ARG A 142 -13.85 14.27 -37.84
C ARG A 142 -12.63 14.42 -36.94
N THR A 143 -12.68 13.90 -35.72
CA THR A 143 -11.53 13.95 -34.80
C THR A 143 -10.38 13.04 -35.26
N THR A 144 -10.66 11.91 -35.89
CA THR A 144 -9.63 11.00 -36.42
C THR A 144 -9.06 11.43 -37.77
N GLN A 145 -9.77 12.28 -38.53
CA GLN A 145 -9.42 12.68 -39.91
C GLN A 145 -8.90 14.13 -40.05
N LEU A 146 -8.77 14.92 -38.98
CA LEU A 146 -8.09 16.22 -39.00
C LEU A 146 -6.58 16.03 -39.29
N LYS A 147 -6.27 15.75 -40.56
CA LYS A 147 -4.95 15.44 -41.13
C LYS A 147 -4.22 16.67 -41.69
N ASN A 148 -4.89 17.82 -41.80
CA ASN A 148 -4.38 18.97 -42.58
C ASN A 148 -4.00 20.19 -41.74
N PHE A 149 -3.15 20.06 -40.72
CA PHE A 149 -2.45 21.23 -40.16
C PHE A 149 -1.05 20.86 -39.66
N SER A 150 -0.04 21.34 -40.41
CA SER A 150 1.41 21.39 -40.12
C SER A 150 2.18 20.06 -39.94
N PRO A 151 3.30 19.85 -40.67
CA PRO A 151 4.09 18.61 -40.62
C PRO A 151 4.81 18.37 -39.27
N PHE A 152 5.11 19.43 -38.52
CA PHE A 152 5.69 19.32 -37.17
C PHE A 152 4.65 18.86 -36.12
N CYS A 153 3.36 19.05 -36.39
CA CYS A 153 2.26 18.63 -35.52
C CYS A 153 1.74 17.22 -35.86
N LEU A 154 2.05 16.70 -37.05
CA LEU A 154 1.54 15.45 -37.60
C LEU A 154 2.07 14.18 -36.91
N VAL A 155 3.34 14.18 -36.48
CA VAL A 155 3.93 13.06 -35.72
C VAL A 155 3.45 13.08 -34.26
N VAL A 156 3.21 14.27 -33.71
CA VAL A 156 2.72 14.44 -32.34
C VAL A 156 1.21 14.16 -32.25
N LYS A 157 0.40 14.47 -33.27
CA LYS A 157 -1.06 14.23 -33.23
C LYS A 157 -1.50 12.83 -33.67
N ARG A 158 -0.79 12.19 -34.60
CA ARG A 158 -1.11 10.82 -35.04
C ARG A 158 -0.66 9.83 -33.97
N GLY A 159 -1.58 9.08 -33.38
CA GLY A 159 -1.25 8.17 -32.30
C GLY A 159 -1.08 8.86 -30.96
N TRP A 160 -1.38 10.16 -30.81
CA TRP A 160 -1.18 10.87 -29.54
C TRP A 160 -2.01 10.25 -28.42
N LEU A 161 -3.29 9.95 -28.70
CA LEU A 161 -4.19 9.37 -27.72
C LEU A 161 -3.77 7.94 -27.37
N SER A 162 -3.47 7.12 -28.38
CA SER A 162 -2.97 5.75 -28.19
C SER A 162 -1.63 5.72 -27.46
N ASN A 163 -0.67 6.58 -27.83
CA ASN A 163 0.64 6.67 -27.19
C ASN A 163 0.53 7.13 -25.73
N ASN A 164 -0.28 8.15 -25.43
CA ASN A 164 -0.50 8.58 -24.04
C ASN A 164 -1.25 7.52 -23.21
N TYR A 165 -2.14 6.75 -23.84
CA TYR A 165 -2.78 5.61 -23.20
C TYR A 165 -1.76 4.51 -22.88
N ILE A 166 -0.86 4.18 -23.80
CA ILE A 166 0.24 3.23 -23.58
C ILE A 166 1.19 3.75 -22.49
N ILE A 167 1.55 5.03 -22.50
CA ILE A 167 2.41 5.63 -21.46
C ILE A 167 1.74 5.55 -20.08
N MET A 168 0.45 5.86 -19.97
CA MET A 168 -0.28 5.70 -18.71
C MET A 168 -0.26 4.25 -18.24
N LYS A 169 -0.41 3.29 -19.16
CA LYS A 169 -0.34 1.87 -18.84
C LYS A 169 1.05 1.48 -18.34
N LEU A 170 2.11 1.92 -19.02
CA LEU A 170 3.49 1.72 -18.59
C LEU A 170 3.75 2.33 -17.21
N MET A 171 3.22 3.54 -16.94
CA MET A 171 3.32 4.16 -15.61
C MET A 171 2.66 3.32 -14.52
N PHE A 172 1.57 2.60 -14.80
CA PHE A 172 0.97 1.66 -13.84
C PHE A 172 1.88 0.46 -13.57
N ILE A 173 2.50 -0.14 -14.60
CA ILE A 173 3.46 -1.26 -14.42
C ILE A 173 4.66 -0.79 -13.60
N VAL A 174 5.27 0.33 -14.00
CA VAL A 174 6.43 0.90 -13.31
C VAL A 174 6.08 1.23 -11.87
N ASN A 175 4.89 1.77 -11.61
CA ASN A 175 4.43 2.01 -10.24
C ASN A 175 4.34 0.69 -9.47
N ILE A 176 3.67 -0.35 -9.99
CA ILE A 176 3.58 -1.65 -9.29
C ILE A 176 4.97 -2.23 -8.98
N ALA A 177 5.89 -2.19 -9.94
CA ALA A 177 7.27 -2.65 -9.74
C ALA A 177 7.97 -1.85 -8.64
N LEU A 178 7.85 -0.52 -8.65
CA LEU A 178 8.41 0.35 -7.61
C LEU A 178 7.82 0.05 -6.23
N GLN A 179 6.50 -0.17 -6.14
CA GLN A 179 5.83 -0.53 -4.88
C GLN A 179 6.37 -1.85 -4.31
N ILE A 180 6.57 -2.86 -5.16
CA ILE A 180 7.15 -4.15 -4.75
C ILE A 180 8.60 -3.95 -4.25
N VAL A 181 9.39 -3.12 -4.92
CA VAL A 181 10.76 -2.80 -4.48
C VAL A 181 10.77 -2.04 -3.15
N ILE A 182 9.89 -1.07 -2.96
CA ILE A 182 9.74 -0.33 -1.69
C ILE A 182 9.40 -1.31 -0.57
N LEU A 183 8.44 -2.23 -0.80
CA LEU A 183 8.08 -3.26 0.19
C LEU A 183 9.23 -4.23 0.46
N HIS A 184 10.00 -4.62 -0.55
CA HIS A 184 11.18 -5.46 -0.38
C HIS A 184 12.23 -4.80 0.52
N ILE A 185 12.55 -3.52 0.28
CA ILE A 185 13.48 -2.75 1.11
C ILE A 185 12.93 -2.57 2.53
N PHE A 186 11.64 -2.29 2.65
CA PHE A 186 11.00 -2.02 3.94
C PHE A 186 10.88 -3.26 4.83
N LEU A 187 10.54 -4.41 4.24
CA LEU A 187 10.40 -5.67 4.97
C LEU A 187 11.73 -6.42 5.10
N GLY A 188 12.71 -6.21 4.19
CA GLY A 188 13.99 -6.90 4.24
C GLY A 188 13.94 -8.40 3.94
N PHE A 189 12.92 -8.89 3.22
CA PHE A 189 12.81 -10.31 2.85
C PHE A 189 13.62 -10.64 1.59
N ASN A 190 14.07 -11.89 1.44
CA ASN A 190 14.73 -12.33 0.22
C ASN A 190 13.71 -12.59 -0.91
N TRP A 191 14.05 -12.25 -2.15
CA TRP A 191 13.22 -12.55 -3.33
C TRP A 191 12.85 -14.03 -3.45
N GLY A 192 13.73 -14.94 -3.03
CA GLY A 192 13.45 -16.38 -3.00
C GLY A 192 12.29 -16.75 -2.07
N ASP A 193 12.10 -16.04 -0.97
CA ASP A 193 11.00 -16.30 -0.03
C ASP A 193 9.66 -15.76 -0.54
N LEU A 194 9.70 -14.69 -1.35
CA LEU A 194 8.56 -14.14 -2.06
C LEU A 194 8.02 -15.12 -3.11
N PHE A 195 8.88 -15.61 -4.01
CA PHE A 195 8.47 -16.49 -5.11
C PHE A 195 7.98 -17.85 -4.62
N ASN A 196 8.54 -18.36 -3.52
CA ASN A 196 8.10 -19.61 -2.91
C ASN A 196 6.87 -19.45 -2.00
N LEU A 197 6.28 -18.26 -1.94
CA LEU A 197 5.12 -17.95 -1.09
C LEU A 197 5.33 -18.30 0.39
N LYS A 198 6.58 -18.35 0.85
CA LYS A 198 6.95 -18.72 2.22
C LYS A 198 6.71 -17.58 3.22
N LEU A 199 6.47 -16.38 2.70
CA LEU A 199 6.05 -15.22 3.49
C LEU A 199 4.60 -15.41 3.97
N GLY A 200 4.43 -15.77 5.25
CA GLY A 200 3.15 -15.72 5.97
C GLY A 200 2.55 -17.06 6.40
N PHE A 201 3.00 -18.18 5.82
CA PHE A 201 2.59 -19.52 6.23
C PHE A 201 3.74 -20.23 6.98
N ASN A 202 3.54 -20.52 8.26
CA ASN A 202 4.45 -21.29 9.13
C ASN A 202 5.85 -20.69 9.43
N THR A 203 6.11 -19.42 9.16
CA THR A 203 7.35 -18.76 9.59
C THR A 203 7.17 -18.14 10.98
N ASP A 204 7.89 -18.68 11.97
CA ASP A 204 7.95 -18.09 13.31
C ASP A 204 8.86 -16.85 13.30
N TRP A 205 8.33 -15.69 13.71
CA TRP A 205 9.09 -14.45 13.91
C TRP A 205 10.32 -14.63 14.81
N LYS A 206 10.33 -15.67 15.65
CA LYS A 206 11.44 -16.01 16.53
C LYS A 206 12.72 -16.40 15.79
N SER A 207 12.60 -17.06 14.64
CA SER A 207 13.75 -17.54 13.86
C SER A 207 14.18 -16.55 12.79
N THR A 208 13.24 -15.80 12.23
CA THR A 208 13.51 -14.83 11.15
C THR A 208 13.86 -13.44 11.66
N GLY A 209 13.41 -13.07 12.86
CA GLY A 209 13.53 -11.70 13.38
C GLY A 209 12.67 -10.68 12.60
N LEU A 210 11.89 -11.15 11.62
CA LEU A 210 10.98 -10.35 10.83
C LEU A 210 9.68 -10.16 11.62
N PHE A 211 9.28 -8.89 11.81
CA PHE A 211 8.10 -8.50 12.59
C PHE A 211 8.00 -9.15 14.00
N PRO A 212 8.93 -8.85 14.93
CA PRO A 212 8.92 -9.40 16.29
C PRO A 212 7.70 -8.93 17.09
N ARG A 213 7.06 -9.86 17.82
CA ARG A 213 5.90 -9.56 18.69
C ARG A 213 6.31 -9.05 20.08
N SER A 214 7.57 -9.29 20.45
CA SER A 214 8.17 -8.84 21.71
C SER A 214 9.51 -8.18 21.40
N THR A 215 9.72 -6.97 21.89
CA THR A 215 10.96 -6.19 21.75
C THR A 215 11.48 -5.77 23.12
N MET A 216 12.74 -5.36 23.17
CA MET A 216 13.37 -4.74 24.34
C MET A 216 13.49 -3.24 24.12
N CYS A 217 13.25 -2.48 25.18
CA CYS A 217 13.39 -1.03 25.21
C CYS A 217 14.35 -0.66 26.33
N ASP A 218 15.34 0.18 26.02
CA ASP A 218 16.27 0.73 26.99
C ASP A 218 15.89 2.18 27.26
N PHE A 219 15.68 2.56 28.53
CA PHE A 219 15.43 3.95 28.91
C PHE A 219 16.36 4.36 30.06
N GLU A 220 16.71 5.65 30.08
CA GLU A 220 17.66 6.19 31.04
C GLU A 220 16.98 7.14 32.02
N VAL A 221 17.14 6.87 33.31
CA VAL A 221 16.63 7.72 34.38
C VAL A 221 17.82 8.39 35.07
N ARG A 222 17.74 9.72 35.17
CA ARG A 222 18.73 10.52 35.90
C ARG A 222 18.38 10.53 37.38
N ASN A 223 19.22 9.92 38.21
CA ASN A 223 19.08 9.95 39.66
C ASN A 223 20.31 10.64 40.29
N LYS A 224 20.13 11.90 40.72
CA LYS A 224 21.12 12.72 41.47
C LYS A 224 22.58 12.54 41.00
N GLY A 225 22.85 12.84 39.74
CA GLY A 225 24.21 12.81 39.16
C GLY A 225 24.66 11.45 38.63
N ASN A 226 23.86 10.39 38.80
CA ASN A 226 24.09 9.08 38.18
C ASN A 226 23.03 8.81 37.10
N LEU A 227 23.48 8.34 35.94
CA LEU A 227 22.62 7.93 34.82
C LEU A 227 22.41 6.42 34.93
N GLN A 228 21.19 5.99 35.23
CA GLN A 228 20.86 4.57 35.35
C GLN A 228 20.01 4.15 34.15
N ARG A 229 20.48 3.15 33.40
CA ARG A 229 19.77 2.58 32.26
C ARG A 229 18.99 1.35 32.71
N TYR A 230 17.71 1.31 32.36
CA TYR A 230 16.81 0.19 32.61
C TYR A 230 16.37 -0.42 31.28
N SER A 231 16.34 -1.75 31.21
CA SER A 231 15.84 -2.49 30.05
C SER A 231 14.53 -3.17 30.41
N VAL A 232 13.48 -2.96 29.61
CA VAL A 232 12.16 -3.54 29.81
C VAL A 232 11.68 -4.27 28.57
N GLN A 233 10.92 -5.35 28.79
CA GLN A 233 10.32 -6.12 27.71
C GLN A 233 8.96 -5.52 27.33
N CYS A 234 8.79 -5.18 26.06
CA CYS A 234 7.58 -4.58 25.51
C CYS A 234 6.88 -5.56 24.55
N VAL A 235 5.55 -5.64 24.62
CA VAL A 235 4.73 -6.42 23.68
C VAL A 235 4.20 -5.46 22.62
N LEU A 236 4.63 -5.64 21.37
CA LEU A 236 4.28 -4.76 20.27
C LEU A 236 3.12 -5.35 19.44
N SER A 237 1.89 -5.19 19.95
CA SER A 237 0.68 -5.70 19.30
C SER A 237 0.45 -5.11 17.90
N LEU A 238 0.85 -3.85 17.69
CA LEU A 238 0.77 -3.15 16.40
C LEU A 238 1.52 -3.88 15.28
N ASN A 239 2.59 -4.59 15.64
CA ASN A 239 3.41 -5.26 14.66
C ASN A 239 2.71 -6.46 13.99
N MET A 240 1.92 -7.20 14.77
CA MET A 240 1.13 -8.31 14.25
C MET A 240 0.12 -7.83 13.19
N PHE A 241 -0.43 -6.63 13.35
CA PHE A 241 -1.31 -6.03 12.34
C PHE A 241 -0.54 -5.61 11.09
N ASN A 242 0.62 -4.95 11.27
CA ASN A 242 1.47 -4.55 10.15
C ASN A 242 1.91 -5.75 9.30
N GLU A 243 2.34 -6.83 9.93
CA GLU A 243 2.69 -8.09 9.25
C GLU A 243 1.57 -8.53 8.29
N LYS A 244 0.31 -8.55 8.76
CA LYS A 244 -0.82 -8.99 7.93
C LYS A 244 -1.20 -7.98 6.85
N ILE A 245 -1.15 -6.69 7.15
CA ILE A 245 -1.43 -5.64 6.17
C ILE A 245 -0.42 -5.70 5.02
N PHE A 246 0.88 -5.78 5.32
CA PHE A 246 1.92 -5.85 4.30
C PHE A 246 1.87 -7.14 3.47
N LEU A 247 1.54 -8.28 4.09
CA LEU A 247 1.32 -9.52 3.34
C LEU A 247 0.14 -9.41 2.37
N VAL A 248 -1.01 -8.91 2.84
CA VAL A 248 -2.19 -8.71 1.99
C VAL A 248 -1.88 -7.73 0.85
N LEU A 249 -1.19 -6.63 1.13
CA LEU A 249 -0.76 -5.67 0.11
C LEU A 249 0.16 -6.31 -0.93
N LEU A 250 1.14 -7.10 -0.50
CA LEU A 250 2.08 -7.77 -1.40
C LEU A 250 1.37 -8.75 -2.34
N TYR A 251 0.49 -9.61 -1.80
CA TYR A 251 -0.33 -10.52 -2.61
C TYR A 251 -1.25 -9.77 -3.58
N TRP A 252 -1.82 -8.65 -3.13
CA TRP A 252 -2.65 -7.79 -3.98
C TRP A 252 -1.84 -7.18 -5.13
N LEU A 253 -0.62 -6.71 -4.89
CA LEU A 253 0.27 -6.17 -5.92
C LEU A 253 0.65 -7.22 -6.97
N ILE A 254 0.98 -8.43 -6.53
CA ILE A 254 1.29 -9.57 -7.43
C ILE A 254 0.07 -9.89 -8.31
N PHE A 255 -1.13 -9.94 -7.72
CA PHE A 255 -2.36 -10.16 -8.47
C PHE A 255 -2.60 -9.06 -9.52
N LEU A 256 -2.41 -7.79 -9.16
CA LEU A 256 -2.54 -6.67 -10.10
C LEU A 256 -1.52 -6.76 -11.24
N PHE A 257 -0.27 -7.13 -10.94
CA PHE A 257 0.78 -7.32 -11.94
C PHE A 257 0.39 -8.40 -12.97
N ILE A 258 -0.06 -9.57 -12.52
CA ILE A 258 -0.50 -10.68 -13.39
C ILE A 258 -1.69 -10.27 -14.26
N LYS A 259 -2.66 -9.53 -13.70
CA LYS A 259 -3.81 -9.04 -14.46
C LYS A 259 -3.40 -8.06 -15.55
N PHE A 260 -2.37 -7.26 -15.31
CA PHE A 260 -1.89 -6.26 -16.23
C PHE A 260 -1.08 -6.86 -17.38
N ASP A 261 -0.20 -7.81 -17.09
CA ASP A 261 0.64 -8.52 -18.07
C ASP A 261 -0.21 -9.16 -19.18
N LYS A 262 -1.35 -9.76 -18.81
CA LYS A 262 -2.31 -10.35 -19.75
C LYS A 262 -3.03 -9.34 -20.68
N PHE A 263 -2.92 -8.03 -20.41
CA PHE A 263 -3.61 -6.98 -21.15
C PHE A 263 -2.70 -6.26 -22.17
N GLU A 264 -1.37 -6.34 -22.02
CA GLU A 264 -0.37 -5.67 -22.87
C GLU A 264 -0.38 -6.19 -24.33
N GLU A 265 -0.91 -7.38 -24.58
CA GLU A 265 -0.78 -8.11 -25.86
C GLU A 265 -1.65 -7.56 -27.00
N SER A 266 -2.27 -6.38 -26.85
CA SER A 266 -3.14 -5.86 -27.89
C SER A 266 -3.04 -4.35 -28.04
N VAL A 267 -1.97 -3.97 -28.74
CA VAL A 267 -1.63 -2.61 -29.17
C VAL A 267 -2.25 -2.35 -30.54
N ASP A 268 -3.16 -1.39 -30.61
CA ASP A 268 -3.86 -1.03 -31.83
C ASP A 268 -4.10 0.50 -31.91
N GLY A 269 -4.34 1.03 -33.12
CA GLY A 269 -4.42 2.46 -33.40
C GLY A 269 -5.50 3.25 -32.63
N ASP A 270 -5.43 4.59 -32.69
CA ASP A 270 -6.30 5.52 -31.93
C ASP A 270 -7.81 5.17 -31.99
N LEU A 271 -8.30 4.75 -33.16
CA LEU A 271 -9.69 4.36 -33.35
C LEU A 271 -10.08 3.13 -32.52
N ILE A 272 -9.18 2.14 -32.42
CA ILE A 272 -9.42 0.91 -31.67
C ILE A 272 -9.40 1.19 -30.17
N VAL A 273 -8.55 2.12 -29.70
CA VAL A 273 -8.57 2.58 -28.30
C VAL A 273 -9.92 3.24 -27.97
N ILE A 274 -10.43 4.11 -28.85
CA ILE A 274 -11.74 4.75 -28.68
C ILE A 274 -12.87 3.72 -28.68
N LEU A 275 -12.88 2.77 -29.62
CA LEU A 275 -13.88 1.71 -29.69
C LEU A 275 -13.84 0.79 -28.48
N ARG A 276 -12.64 0.45 -27.97
CA ARG A 276 -12.49 -0.31 -26.72
C ARG A 276 -13.06 0.42 -25.52
N LEU A 277 -12.81 1.72 -25.42
CA LEU A 277 -13.37 2.54 -24.35
C LEU A 277 -14.90 2.62 -24.43
N ILE A 278 -15.46 2.74 -25.63
CA ILE A 278 -16.91 2.72 -25.85
C ILE A 278 -17.47 1.33 -25.46
N SER A 279 -16.87 0.25 -25.94
CA SER A 279 -17.30 -1.12 -25.62
C SER A 279 -17.28 -1.41 -24.11
N SER A 280 -16.22 -0.99 -23.42
CA SER A 280 -16.06 -1.22 -21.99
C SER A 280 -16.99 -0.40 -21.10
N ASN A 281 -17.49 0.75 -21.56
CA ASN A 281 -18.35 1.65 -20.76
C ASN A 281 -19.83 1.63 -21.19
N ALA A 282 -20.11 1.55 -22.49
CA ALA A 282 -21.46 1.58 -23.05
C ALA A 282 -21.97 0.19 -23.50
N GLY A 283 -21.09 -0.82 -23.54
CA GLY A 283 -21.40 -2.20 -23.90
C GLY A 283 -21.14 -2.52 -25.38
N ALA A 284 -21.02 -3.83 -25.67
CA ALA A 284 -20.65 -4.33 -26.99
C ALA A 284 -21.68 -4.00 -28.10
N ASN A 285 -22.98 -3.97 -27.78
CA ASN A 285 -24.03 -3.67 -28.76
C ASN A 285 -23.92 -2.23 -29.27
N VAL A 286 -23.72 -1.27 -28.36
CA VAL A 286 -23.52 0.16 -28.71
C VAL A 286 -22.26 0.34 -29.53
N CYS A 287 -21.18 -0.35 -29.16
CA CYS A 287 -19.93 -0.33 -29.93
C CYS A 287 -20.12 -0.87 -31.36
N SER A 288 -20.91 -1.94 -31.54
CA SER A 288 -21.21 -2.51 -32.85
C SER A 288 -21.96 -1.51 -33.74
N ASP A 289 -22.99 -0.85 -33.22
CA ASP A 289 -23.78 0.13 -33.97
C ASP A 289 -22.93 1.35 -34.38
N VAL A 290 -22.09 1.87 -33.47
CA VAL A 290 -21.17 2.97 -33.76
C VAL A 290 -20.14 2.56 -34.81
N THR A 291 -19.63 1.32 -34.76
CA THR A 291 -18.66 0.80 -35.73
C THR A 291 -19.29 0.66 -37.12
N LYS A 292 -20.53 0.16 -37.22
CA LYS A 292 -21.28 0.07 -38.48
C LYS A 292 -21.49 1.44 -39.11
N SER A 293 -21.98 2.41 -38.34
CA SER A 293 -22.19 3.78 -38.81
C SER A 293 -20.88 4.47 -39.23
N LEU A 294 -19.78 4.17 -38.54
CA LEU A 294 -18.46 4.64 -38.93
C LEU A 294 -18.00 4.05 -40.27
N PHE A 295 -18.22 2.75 -40.48
CA PHE A 295 -17.85 2.05 -41.73
C PHE A 295 -18.68 2.54 -42.91
N GLU A 296 -20.00 2.75 -42.73
CA GLU A 296 -20.88 3.33 -43.74
C GLU A 296 -20.42 4.72 -44.18
N LYS A 297 -20.06 5.60 -43.24
CA LYS A 297 -19.52 6.94 -43.55
C LYS A 297 -18.18 6.88 -44.27
N VAL A 298 -17.29 5.97 -43.87
CA VAL A 298 -16.01 5.77 -44.56
C VAL A 298 -16.26 5.31 -46.00
N SER A 299 -17.18 4.36 -46.19
CA SER A 299 -17.56 3.84 -47.51
C SER A 299 -18.13 4.94 -48.40
N GLN A 300 -19.05 5.77 -47.90
CA GLN A 300 -19.65 6.89 -48.64
C GLN A 300 -18.60 7.90 -49.11
N ILE A 301 -17.63 8.23 -48.26
CA ILE A 301 -16.57 9.19 -48.60
C ILE A 301 -15.56 8.58 -49.59
N CYS A 302 -15.27 7.28 -49.50
CA CYS A 302 -14.45 6.59 -50.49
C CYS A 302 -15.12 6.52 -51.87
N THR A 303 -16.45 6.45 -51.94
CA THR A 303 -17.20 6.48 -53.19
C THR A 303 -17.35 7.89 -53.79
N GLU A 304 -17.18 8.94 -52.99
CA GLU A 304 -17.25 10.35 -53.43
C GLU A 304 -15.88 10.96 -53.78
N SER A 305 -14.78 10.20 -53.65
CA SER A 305 -13.46 10.62 -54.16
C SER A 305 -13.52 10.76 -55.68
N PRO A 306 -13.29 11.95 -56.28
CA PRO A 306 -13.23 12.06 -57.73
C PRO A 306 -12.11 11.16 -58.27
N PRO A 307 -12.26 10.57 -59.47
CA PRO A 307 -11.13 9.94 -60.14
C PRO A 307 -10.02 10.99 -60.25
N ASN A 308 -8.80 10.62 -59.87
CA ASN A 308 -7.62 11.41 -60.18
C ASN A 308 -7.63 11.65 -61.70
N ASP A 309 -7.84 12.89 -62.10
CA ASP A 309 -7.56 13.31 -63.47
C ASP A 309 -6.07 13.06 -63.74
N ALA A 310 -5.85 12.46 -64.91
CA ALA A 310 -4.59 11.96 -65.45
C ALA A 310 -3.45 13.00 -65.49
#